data_AF-A0A6P0XQI2-F1
#
_entry.id   AF-A0A6P0XQI2-F1
#
_cell.length_a   1.000
_cell.length_b   1.000
_cell.length_c   1.000
_cell.angle_alpha   90.00
_cell.angle_beta   90.00
_cell.angle_gamma   90.00
#
_symmetry.space_group_name_H-M   'P 1'
#
loop_
_entity.id
_entity.type
_entity.pdbx_description
1 polymer ?
#
loop_
_entity_poly.entity_id
_entity_poly.type
_entity_poly.pdbx_seq_one_letter_code
_entity_poly.pdbx_strand_id
1 'polypeptide(L)' 'RGQKVSLSYTLHILEAKKVFTNYVKKQPEYAWINNYSSRIYQSAFQHLGEAFKPK' A
#
# COMPACT_ATOMS: atom_id res chain seq x y z
N ARG A 1 -0.81 -11.03 22.45
CA ARG A 1 -1.43 -9.74 22.02
C ARG A 1 -0.74 -9.12 20.79
N GLY A 2 0.60 -9.19 20.63
CA GLY A 2 1.31 -8.59 19.48
C GLY A 2 1.04 -9.18 18.09
N GLN A 3 0.85 -10.50 17.96
CA GLN A 3 0.62 -11.14 16.65
C GLN A 3 -0.70 -10.70 15.99
N LYS A 4 -1.78 -10.53 16.76
CA LYS A 4 -3.10 -10.08 16.26
C LYS A 4 -3.05 -8.66 15.68
N VAL A 5 -2.26 -7.78 16.31
CA VAL A 5 -2.08 -6.39 15.89
C VAL A 5 -1.25 -6.31 14.60
N SER A 6 -0.16 -7.10 14.50
CA SER A 6 0.64 -7.23 13.28
C SER A 6 -0.17 -7.74 12.08
N LEU A 7 -1.03 -8.75 12.31
CA LEU A 7 -1.91 -9.29 11.26
C LEU A 7 -2.88 -8.24 10.75
N SER A 8 -3.45 -7.41 11.64
CA SER A 8 -4.34 -6.32 11.28
C SER A 8 -3.66 -5.27 10.40
N TYR A 9 -2.41 -4.89 10.68
CA TYR A 9 -1.69 -3.92 9.85
C TYR A 9 -1.35 -4.47 8.46
N THR A 10 -0.96 -5.74 8.39
CA THR A 10 -0.70 -6.39 7.09
C THR A 10 -1.95 -6.37 6.22
N LEU A 11 -3.12 -6.65 6.80
CA LEU A 11 -4.40 -6.59 6.09
C LEU A 11 -4.74 -5.17 5.62
N HIS A 12 -4.56 -4.15 6.45
CA HIS A 12 -4.82 -2.75 6.07
C HIS A 12 -3.91 -2.28 4.91
N ILE A 13 -2.65 -2.72 4.87
CA ILE A 13 -1.73 -2.36 3.78
C ILE A 13 -2.13 -3.07 2.47
N LEU A 14 -2.57 -4.32 2.54
CA LEU A 14 -3.09 -5.04 1.37
C LEU A 14 -4.36 -4.38 0.83
N GLU A 15 -5.27 -3.97 1.70
CA GLU A 15 -6.47 -3.21 1.34
C GLU A 15 -6.11 -1.87 0.68
N ALA A 16 -5.19 -1.10 1.28
CA ALA A 16 -4.72 0.16 0.70
C ALA A 16 -4.10 -0.04 -0.69
N LYS A 17 -3.29 -1.09 -0.87
CA LYS A 17 -2.71 -1.45 -2.16
C LYS A 17 -3.80 -1.80 -3.19
N LYS A 18 -4.85 -2.51 -2.77
CA LYS A 18 -6.00 -2.87 -3.61
C LYS A 18 -6.78 -1.63 -4.04
N VAL A 19 -7.10 -0.72 -3.11
CA VAL A 19 -7.79 0.55 -3.41
C VAL A 19 -6.95 1.41 -4.34
N PHE A 20 -5.65 1.54 -4.07
CA PHE A 20 -4.73 2.26 -4.94
C PHE A 20 -4.74 1.73 -6.38
N THR A 21 -4.61 0.41 -6.54
CA THR A 21 -4.51 -0.23 -7.86
C THR A 21 -5.84 -0.23 -8.62
N ASN A 22 -6.93 -0.56 -7.95
CA ASN A 22 -8.22 -0.80 -8.61
C ASN A 22 -9.09 0.43 -8.74
N TYR A 23 -8.91 1.43 -7.88
CA TYR A 23 -9.71 2.63 -7.85
C TYR A 23 -8.86 3.85 -8.19
N VAL A 24 -7.88 4.22 -7.34
CA VAL A 24 -7.12 5.48 -7.49
C VAL A 24 -6.43 5.56 -8.85
N LYS A 25 -5.68 4.53 -9.26
CA LYS A 25 -4.97 4.49 -10.55
C LYS A 25 -5.86 4.59 -11.78
N LYS A 26 -7.15 4.30 -11.64
CA LYS A 26 -8.12 4.33 -12.74
C LYS A 26 -8.84 5.67 -12.87
N GLN A 27 -8.73 6.55 -11.86
CA GLN A 27 -9.36 7.85 -11.93
C GLN A 27 -8.60 8.76 -12.91
N PRO A 28 -9.29 9.52 -13.77
CA PRO A 28 -8.66 10.43 -14.74
C PRO A 28 -7.72 11.46 -14.10
N GLU A 29 -8.09 12.02 -12.94
CA GLU A 29 -7.29 13.00 -12.20
C GLU A 29 -5.94 12.44 -11.71
N TYR A 30 -5.84 11.11 -11.62
CA TYR A 30 -4.64 10.40 -11.19
C TYR A 30 -3.95 9.65 -12.34
N ALA A 31 -4.29 9.95 -13.60
CA ALA A 31 -3.68 9.30 -14.76
C ALA A 31 -2.14 9.43 -14.79
N TRP A 32 -1.61 10.52 -14.24
CA TRP A 32 -0.18 10.77 -14.10
C TRP A 32 0.57 9.68 -13.33
N ILE A 33 -0.10 8.95 -12.44
CA ILE A 33 0.48 7.86 -11.65
C ILE A 33 1.03 6.75 -12.56
N ASN A 34 0.44 6.57 -13.74
CA ASN A 34 0.87 5.57 -14.73
C ASN A 34 2.17 5.94 -15.44
N ASN A 35 2.63 7.19 -15.36
CA ASN A 35 3.90 7.64 -15.94
C ASN A 35 5.12 7.25 -15.09
N TYR A 36 4.90 6.76 -13.87
CA TYR A 36 5.94 6.36 -12.94
C TYR A 36 6.06 4.83 -12.86
N SER A 37 7.28 4.37 -12.58
CA SER A 37 7.54 2.94 -12.39
C SER A 37 6.68 2.35 -11.27
N SER A 38 6.09 1.18 -11.52
CA SER A 38 5.36 0.40 -10.51
C SER A 38 6.20 0.12 -9.26
N ARG A 39 7.53 0.09 -9.40
CA ARG A 39 8.48 -0.12 -8.30
C ARG A 39 8.39 0.97 -7.23
N ILE A 40 8.13 2.23 -7.61
CA ILE A 40 8.03 3.34 -6.65
C ILE A 40 6.88 3.08 -5.67
N TYR A 41 5.71 2.69 -6.20
CA TYR A 41 4.54 2.37 -5.37
C TYR A 41 4.75 1.09 -4.56
N GLN A 42 5.39 0.08 -5.15
CA GLN A 42 5.71 -1.16 -4.45
C GLN A 42 6.62 -0.89 -3.23
N SER A 43 7.68 -0.11 -3.42
CA SER A 43 8.59 0.29 -2.33
C SER A 43 7.88 1.14 -1.28
N ALA A 44 6.98 2.05 -1.67
CA ALA A 44 6.19 2.84 -0.72
C ALA A 44 5.35 1.95 0.21
N PHE A 45 4.63 0.95 -0.33
CA PHE A 45 3.85 0.01 0.48
C PHE A 45 4.73 -0.93 1.32
N GLN A 46 5.93 -1.29 0.85
CA GLN A 46 6.89 -2.07 1.63
C GLN A 46 7.40 -1.29 2.84
N HIS A 47 7.85 -0.04 2.64
CA HIS A 47 8.30 0.82 3.72
C HIS A 47 7.18 1.11 4.72
N LEU A 48 5.95 1.30 4.23
CA LEU A 48 4.78 1.43 5.10
C LEU A 48 4.60 0.19 5.98
N GLY A 49 4.72 -1.01 5.39
CA GLY A 49 4.67 -2.28 6.13
C GLY A 49 5.76 -2.43 7.16
N GLU A 50 6.97 -2.00 6.85
CA GLU A 50 8.09 -2.02 7.80
C GLU A 50 7.88 -1.07 8.96
N ALA A 51 7.35 0.13 8.71
CA ALA A 51 7.05 1.11 9.75
C ALA A 51 6.01 0.61 10.78
N PHE A 52 5.09 -0.27 10.36
CA PHE A 52 4.08 -0.86 11.23
C PHE A 52 4.49 -2.20 11.88
N LYS A 53 5.69 -2.73 11.59
CA LYS A 53 6.16 -3.93 12.28
C LYS A 53 6.43 -3.60 13.75
N PRO A 54 5.93 -4.41 14.70
CA PRO A 54 6.28 -4.23 16.11
C PRO A 54 7.79 -4.40 16.28
N LYS A 55 8.40 -3.51 17.09
CA LYS A 55 9.82 -3.58 17.48
C LYS A 55 10.07 -4.75 18.43
#